data_AF-A0A0S2DJE2-F1
#
_entry.id   AF-A0A0S2DJE2-F1
#
_cell.length_a   1.000
_cell.length_b   1.000
_cell.length_c   1.000
_cell.angle_alpha   90.00
_cell.angle_beta   90.00
_cell.angle_gamma   90.00
#
_symmetry.space_group_name_H-M   'P 1'
#
loop_
_entity.id
_entity.type
_entity.pdbx_description
1 polymer ?
#
loop_
_entity_poly.entity_id
_entity_poly.type
_entity_poly.pdbx_seq_one_letter_code
_entity_poly.pdbx_strand_id
1 'polypeptide(L)'
;MQRLQTAIDRYNEIRTRFWDDDYNTLLPVGPAASDEIARLQALEPRPLPQDLEAFYRQFGGLQNWHNTESHCVQLPGPAQLADGLEHADAWQRIRSLGLADMIVYSWANDRPEFEPGRSFEQAELDALNARYRCFGWYRTDTVAESAWYLYADEDGRFGALYYDQDDFGGVRRELRAMLAASPARQTLEEALCEGVERARRAMVEWNGDGDEDDSAV
;
A
#
# COMPACT_ATOMS: atom_id res chain seq x y z
N MET A 1 8.78 7.74 13.48
CA MET A 1 7.33 7.46 13.42
C MET A 1 6.43 8.60 13.91
N GLN A 2 6.95 9.65 14.55
CA GLN A 2 6.13 10.80 14.94
C GLN A 2 5.60 11.59 13.74
N ARG A 3 6.35 11.67 12.63
CA ARG A 3 5.90 12.38 11.42
C ARG A 3 4.69 11.70 10.81
N LEU A 4 4.65 10.37 10.84
CA LEU A 4 3.50 9.60 10.37
C LEU A 4 2.25 9.92 11.21
N GLN A 5 2.36 9.94 12.54
CA GLN A 5 1.24 10.32 13.39
C GLN A 5 0.71 11.71 13.03
N THR A 6 1.61 12.69 12.84
CA THR A 6 1.22 14.04 12.41
C THR A 6 0.54 14.06 11.05
N ALA A 7 0.98 13.23 10.08
CA ALA A 7 0.34 13.12 8.78
C ALA A 7 -1.08 12.54 8.89
N ILE A 8 -1.27 11.53 9.75
CA ILE A 8 -2.58 10.94 10.05
C ILE A 8 -3.50 11.97 10.70
N ASP A 9 -3.01 12.70 11.70
CA ASP A 9 -3.78 13.74 12.40
C ASP A 9 -4.26 14.82 11.41
N ARG A 10 -3.38 15.27 10.51
CA ARG A 10 -3.73 16.23 9.44
C ARG A 10 -4.72 15.67 8.43
N TYR A 11 -4.56 14.41 8.03
CA TYR A 11 -5.52 13.75 7.15
C TYR A 11 -6.93 13.78 7.78
N ASN A 12 -7.02 13.40 9.04
CA ASN A 12 -8.29 13.36 9.78
C ASN A 12 -8.86 14.75 10.05
N GLU A 13 -8.03 15.75 10.36
CA GLU A 13 -8.47 17.15 10.51
C GLU A 13 -9.13 17.65 9.22
N ILE A 14 -8.47 17.45 8.07
CA ILE A 14 -9.03 17.87 6.77
C ILE A 14 -10.30 17.10 6.43
N ARG A 15 -10.35 15.78 6.69
CA ARG A 15 -11.54 14.95 6.46
C ARG A 15 -12.80 15.52 7.13
N THR A 16 -12.67 16.15 8.30
CA THR A 16 -13.81 16.76 9.02
C THR A 16 -14.39 17.99 8.34
N ARG A 17 -13.69 18.59 7.37
CA ARG A 17 -14.20 19.72 6.57
C ARG A 17 -15.23 19.27 5.53
N PHE A 18 -15.11 18.05 5.02
CA PHE A 18 -15.93 17.54 3.92
C PHE A 18 -17.07 16.65 4.37
N TRP A 19 -16.88 15.89 5.45
CA TRP A 19 -17.88 14.93 5.95
C TRP A 19 -18.02 15.00 7.45
N ASP A 20 -19.24 14.80 7.96
CA ASP A 20 -19.60 14.75 9.39
C ASP A 20 -19.70 13.29 9.92
N ASP A 21 -19.10 12.33 9.21
CA ASP A 21 -19.05 10.92 9.59
C ASP A 21 -17.61 10.40 9.70
N ASP A 22 -17.47 9.15 10.14
CA ASP A 22 -16.18 8.49 10.31
C ASP A 22 -15.77 7.60 9.13
N TYR A 23 -16.53 7.57 8.03
CA TYR A 23 -16.32 6.66 6.90
C TYR A 23 -14.89 6.76 6.36
N ASN A 24 -14.39 7.99 6.28
CA ASN A 24 -13.07 8.35 5.80
C ASN A 24 -12.02 8.51 6.90
N THR A 25 -12.31 8.28 8.18
CA THR A 25 -11.31 8.48 9.25
C THR A 25 -10.18 7.44 9.12
N LEU A 26 -8.95 7.91 9.02
CA LEU A 26 -7.73 7.11 8.90
C LEU A 26 -7.23 6.73 10.29
N LEU A 27 -7.17 5.43 10.58
CA LEU A 27 -6.95 4.93 11.93
C LEU A 27 -5.89 3.83 11.96
N PRO A 28 -4.99 3.86 12.96
CA PRO A 28 -4.15 2.71 13.23
C PRO A 28 -5.01 1.55 13.72
N VAL A 29 -4.64 0.33 13.35
CA VAL A 29 -5.29 -0.89 13.85
C VAL A 29 -5.01 -1.07 15.36
N GLY A 30 -3.87 -0.57 15.82
CA GLY A 30 -3.34 -0.72 17.17
C GLY A 30 -2.14 -1.67 17.19
N PRO A 31 -1.22 -1.57 18.17
CA PRO A 31 -0.02 -2.41 18.25
C PRO A 31 -0.30 -3.90 17.97
N ALA A 32 0.38 -4.48 16.97
CA ALA A 32 0.28 -5.91 16.71
C ALA A 32 0.94 -6.71 17.83
N ALA A 33 0.33 -7.83 18.20
CA ALA A 33 0.89 -8.73 19.19
C ALA A 33 2.12 -9.46 18.63
N SER A 34 3.07 -9.80 19.50
CA SER A 34 4.34 -10.41 19.09
C SER A 34 4.15 -11.75 18.38
N ASP A 35 3.11 -12.51 18.75
CA ASP A 35 2.73 -13.78 18.12
C ASP A 35 2.12 -13.58 16.73
N GLU A 36 1.36 -12.51 16.48
CA GLU A 36 0.87 -12.15 15.14
C GLU A 36 2.02 -11.83 14.19
N ILE A 37 3.01 -11.05 14.65
CA ILE A 37 4.22 -10.74 13.87
C ILE A 37 5.02 -12.03 13.61
N ALA A 38 5.19 -12.88 14.62
CA ALA A 38 5.91 -14.14 14.49
C ALA A 38 5.20 -15.11 13.52
N ARG A 39 3.87 -15.16 13.55
CA ARG A 39 3.05 -15.95 12.61
C ARG A 39 3.27 -15.49 11.18
N LEU A 40 3.15 -14.18 10.91
CA LEU A 40 3.43 -13.62 9.58
C LEU A 40 4.85 -13.97 9.13
N GLN A 41 5.84 -13.79 10.01
CA GLN A 41 7.24 -14.08 9.71
C GLN A 41 7.49 -15.55 9.38
N ALA A 42 6.76 -16.49 9.99
CA ALA A 42 6.88 -17.92 9.73
C ALA A 42 6.32 -18.34 8.35
N LEU A 43 5.39 -17.55 7.80
CA LEU A 43 4.80 -17.77 6.48
C LEU A 43 5.62 -17.17 5.34
N GLU A 44 6.53 -16.26 5.66
CA GLU A 44 7.32 -15.53 4.69
C GLU A 44 8.74 -16.12 4.54
N PRO A 45 9.25 -16.28 3.32
CA PRO A 45 10.59 -16.82 3.09
C PRO A 45 11.71 -15.85 3.50
N ARG A 46 11.40 -14.56 3.65
CA ARG A 46 12.37 -13.49 3.96
C ARG A 46 12.07 -12.86 5.32
N PRO A 47 13.07 -12.41 6.09
CA PRO A 47 12.82 -11.61 7.29
C PRO A 47 12.08 -10.32 6.96
N LEU A 48 11.19 -9.87 7.83
CA LEU A 48 10.56 -8.54 7.76
C LEU A 48 11.64 -7.46 7.93
N PRO A 49 11.61 -6.38 7.14
CA PRO A 49 12.46 -5.22 7.40
C PRO A 49 12.23 -4.72 8.83
N GLN A 50 13.32 -4.37 9.53
CA GLN A 50 13.27 -3.93 10.93
C GLN A 50 12.31 -2.75 11.12
N ASP A 51 12.34 -1.78 10.20
CA ASP A 51 11.45 -0.61 10.24
C ASP A 51 9.98 -1.01 10.10
N LEU A 52 9.67 -2.01 9.25
CA LEU A 52 8.30 -2.50 9.06
C LEU A 52 7.81 -3.26 10.30
N GLU A 53 8.68 -4.06 10.90
CA GLU A 53 8.39 -4.71 12.18
C GLU A 53 8.13 -3.69 13.30
N ALA A 54 8.93 -2.62 13.35
CA ALA A 54 8.72 -1.51 14.30
C ALA A 54 7.39 -0.77 14.03
N PHE A 55 7.02 -0.57 12.77
CA PHE A 55 5.71 -0.04 12.39
C PHE A 55 4.57 -0.93 12.91
N TYR A 56 4.63 -2.25 12.70
CA TYR A 56 3.60 -3.16 13.19
C TYR A 56 3.49 -3.17 14.72
N ARG A 57 4.61 -3.10 15.44
CA ARG A 57 4.59 -3.00 16.91
C ARG A 57 3.96 -1.70 17.42
N GLN A 58 3.98 -0.63 16.62
CA GLN A 58 3.46 0.67 17.04
C GLN A 58 2.01 0.90 16.59
N PHE A 59 1.73 0.60 15.33
CA PHE A 59 0.44 0.92 14.68
C PHE A 59 -0.38 -0.33 14.34
N GLY A 60 0.26 -1.50 14.23
CA GLY A 60 -0.30 -2.77 13.76
C GLY A 60 -0.73 -2.79 12.31
N GLY A 61 -1.11 -1.65 11.75
CA GLY A 61 -1.62 -1.44 10.41
C GLY A 61 -2.22 -0.04 10.36
N LEU A 62 -2.69 0.36 9.21
CA LEU A 62 -3.32 1.67 9.02
C LEU A 62 -4.38 1.56 7.94
N GLN A 63 -5.62 1.92 8.25
CA GLN A 63 -6.73 1.82 7.31
C GLN A 63 -7.75 2.92 7.55
N ASN A 64 -8.45 3.34 6.49
CA ASN A 64 -9.70 4.09 6.69
C ASN A 64 -10.76 3.17 7.32
N TRP A 65 -11.65 3.74 8.12
CA TRP A 65 -12.62 2.97 8.92
C TRP A 65 -13.54 2.10 8.06
N HIS A 66 -14.11 2.67 6.99
CA HIS A 66 -15.01 1.94 6.07
C HIS A 66 -14.69 2.16 4.59
N ASN A 67 -13.97 3.23 4.24
CA ASN A 67 -13.58 3.48 2.87
C ASN A 67 -12.43 2.57 2.41
N THR A 68 -12.58 1.91 1.26
CA THR A 68 -11.54 1.10 0.62
C THR A 68 -11.30 1.44 -0.85
N GLU A 69 -12.02 2.44 -1.38
CA GLU A 69 -12.12 2.68 -2.82
C GLU A 69 -11.63 4.07 -3.25
N SER A 70 -11.81 5.11 -2.43
CA SER A 70 -11.56 6.49 -2.87
C SER A 70 -10.62 7.22 -1.90
N HIS A 71 -9.51 7.79 -2.38
CA HIS A 71 -8.58 8.60 -1.55
C HIS A 71 -8.19 7.96 -0.19
N CYS A 72 -8.11 6.63 -0.16
CA CYS A 72 -7.96 5.84 1.06
C CYS A 72 -6.57 5.22 1.18
N VAL A 73 -6.24 4.73 2.36
CA VAL A 73 -5.00 4.03 2.68
C VAL A 73 -5.35 2.67 3.27
N GLN A 74 -4.61 1.63 2.88
CA GLN A 74 -4.75 0.29 3.41
C GLN A 74 -3.36 -0.35 3.60
N LEU A 75 -2.96 -0.45 4.85
CA LEU A 75 -1.76 -1.12 5.34
C LEU A 75 -2.22 -2.24 6.27
N PRO A 76 -2.46 -3.46 5.75
CA PRO A 76 -2.99 -4.56 6.53
C PRO A 76 -2.04 -4.94 7.66
N GLY A 77 -2.60 -5.37 8.79
CA GLY A 77 -1.80 -5.83 9.92
C GLY A 77 -1.29 -7.26 9.80
N PRO A 78 -0.34 -7.68 10.67
CA PRO A 78 0.29 -9.01 10.56
C PRO A 78 -0.70 -10.17 10.59
N ALA A 79 -1.71 -10.12 11.47
CA ALA A 79 -2.75 -11.14 11.54
C ALA A 79 -3.56 -11.22 10.23
N GLN A 80 -3.98 -10.08 9.68
CA GLN A 80 -4.73 -10.01 8.42
C GLN A 80 -3.91 -10.57 7.24
N LEU A 81 -2.62 -10.23 7.16
CA LEU A 81 -1.73 -10.75 6.12
C LEU A 81 -1.53 -12.27 6.27
N ALA A 82 -1.33 -12.75 7.50
CA ALA A 82 -1.20 -14.18 7.77
C ALA A 82 -2.48 -14.95 7.40
N ASP A 83 -3.65 -14.43 7.78
CA ASP A 83 -4.95 -15.01 7.41
C ASP A 83 -5.13 -15.07 5.90
N GLY A 84 -4.73 -14.01 5.18
CA GLY A 84 -4.76 -13.98 3.71
C GLY A 84 -3.82 -14.99 3.06
N LEU A 85 -2.61 -15.17 3.58
CA LEU A 85 -1.63 -16.15 3.07
C LEU A 85 -2.11 -17.60 3.29
N GLU A 86 -2.78 -17.87 4.40
CA GLU A 86 -3.29 -19.20 4.75
C GLU A 86 -4.70 -19.48 4.19
N HIS A 87 -5.32 -18.50 3.52
CA HIS A 87 -6.71 -18.61 3.08
C HIS A 87 -6.91 -19.77 2.08
N ALA A 88 -7.95 -20.57 2.29
CA ALA A 88 -8.22 -21.75 1.47
C ALA A 88 -8.84 -21.41 0.10
N ASP A 89 -9.70 -20.39 0.05
CA ASP A 89 -10.30 -19.91 -1.20
C ASP A 89 -9.27 -19.13 -2.03
N ALA A 90 -9.04 -19.55 -3.27
CA ALA A 90 -8.06 -18.94 -4.17
C ALA A 90 -8.36 -17.48 -4.52
N TRP A 91 -9.64 -17.06 -4.50
CA TRP A 91 -10.03 -15.67 -4.76
C TRP A 91 -9.72 -14.73 -3.60
N GLN A 92 -9.67 -15.27 -2.39
CA GLN A 92 -9.37 -14.52 -1.16
C GLN A 92 -7.94 -14.74 -0.65
N ARG A 93 -7.18 -15.63 -1.29
CA ARG A 93 -5.81 -15.96 -0.89
C ARG A 93 -4.80 -14.96 -1.42
N ILE A 94 -3.91 -14.53 -0.53
CA ILE A 94 -2.66 -13.86 -0.87
C ILE A 94 -1.65 -14.94 -1.29
N ARG A 95 -1.13 -14.88 -2.52
CA ARG A 95 -0.17 -15.89 -3.02
C ARG A 95 1.21 -15.73 -2.39
N SER A 96 1.64 -14.50 -2.21
CA SER A 96 2.82 -14.09 -1.44
C SER A 96 2.69 -12.60 -1.09
N LEU A 97 3.52 -12.11 -0.16
CA LEU A 97 3.66 -10.66 0.05
C LEU A 97 4.53 -9.97 -1.01
N GLY A 98 4.82 -10.65 -2.13
CA GLY A 98 5.52 -10.07 -3.26
C GLY A 98 4.73 -8.95 -3.93
N LEU A 99 5.43 -7.98 -4.52
CA LEU A 99 4.79 -6.80 -5.11
C LEU A 99 3.74 -7.15 -6.18
N ALA A 100 4.05 -8.04 -7.13
CA ALA A 100 3.11 -8.40 -8.18
C ALA A 100 1.92 -9.18 -7.62
N ASP A 101 2.15 -10.10 -6.68
CA ASP A 101 1.08 -10.90 -6.07
C ASP A 101 0.13 -10.04 -5.23
N MET A 102 0.66 -9.05 -4.51
CA MET A 102 -0.15 -8.12 -3.72
C MET A 102 -0.95 -7.15 -4.58
N ILE A 103 -0.42 -6.73 -5.75
CA ILE A 103 -1.20 -6.01 -6.76
C ILE A 103 -2.40 -6.87 -7.15
N VAL A 104 -2.16 -8.10 -7.64
CA VAL A 104 -3.23 -9.01 -8.07
C VAL A 104 -4.25 -9.25 -6.95
N TYR A 105 -3.81 -9.49 -5.72
CA TYR A 105 -4.67 -9.70 -4.56
C TYR A 105 -5.58 -8.50 -4.26
N SER A 106 -5.02 -7.29 -4.22
CA SER A 106 -5.80 -6.07 -3.91
C SER A 106 -6.92 -5.78 -4.92
N TRP A 107 -6.83 -6.43 -6.08
CA TRP A 107 -7.81 -6.41 -7.15
C TRP A 107 -8.59 -7.74 -7.24
N ALA A 108 -8.92 -8.30 -6.09
CA ALA A 108 -9.71 -9.52 -5.94
C ALA A 108 -9.16 -10.74 -6.70
N ASN A 109 -7.82 -10.82 -6.84
CA ASN A 109 -7.14 -11.85 -7.62
C ASN A 109 -7.51 -11.89 -9.13
N ASP A 110 -8.10 -10.82 -9.66
CA ASP A 110 -8.58 -10.73 -11.05
C ASP A 110 -7.74 -9.73 -11.86
N ARG A 111 -6.53 -10.16 -12.23
CA ARG A 111 -5.59 -9.35 -13.01
C ARG A 111 -4.88 -10.18 -14.07
N PRO A 112 -5.53 -10.44 -15.22
CA PRO A 112 -5.02 -11.35 -16.24
C PRO A 112 -3.70 -10.90 -16.84
N GLU A 113 -3.39 -9.60 -16.82
CA GLU A 113 -2.12 -9.08 -17.32
C GLU A 113 -0.89 -9.56 -16.52
N PHE A 114 -1.10 -10.01 -15.27
CA PHE A 114 -0.10 -10.66 -14.42
C PHE A 114 -0.13 -12.20 -14.52
N GLU A 115 -0.96 -12.80 -15.36
CA GLU A 115 -0.87 -14.23 -15.66
C GLU A 115 0.43 -14.54 -16.43
N PRO A 116 1.13 -15.64 -16.10
CA PRO A 116 2.32 -16.06 -16.83
C PRO A 116 2.07 -16.21 -18.34
N GLY A 117 2.95 -15.63 -19.15
CA GLY A 117 2.86 -15.65 -20.61
C GLY A 117 1.93 -14.61 -21.22
N ARG A 118 1.29 -13.74 -20.42
CA ARG A 118 0.55 -12.57 -20.92
C ARG A 118 1.48 -11.39 -21.13
N SER A 119 1.88 -10.75 -20.03
CA SER A 119 2.76 -9.58 -20.06
C SER A 119 4.14 -9.85 -19.46
N PHE A 120 4.22 -10.88 -18.61
CA PHE A 120 5.42 -11.32 -17.92
C PHE A 120 5.56 -12.83 -18.04
N GLU A 121 6.80 -13.30 -18.12
CA GLU A 121 7.13 -14.71 -17.89
C GLU A 121 7.05 -15.02 -16.38
N GLN A 122 6.80 -16.29 -16.04
CA GLN A 122 6.77 -16.71 -14.62
C GLN A 122 8.04 -16.30 -13.87
N ALA A 123 9.21 -16.45 -14.50
CA ALA A 123 10.49 -16.10 -13.91
C ALA A 123 10.63 -14.59 -13.60
N GLU A 124 9.97 -13.72 -14.38
CA GLU A 124 9.95 -12.27 -14.11
C GLU A 124 9.08 -11.96 -12.90
N LEU A 125 7.90 -12.60 -12.80
CA LEU A 125 6.99 -12.45 -11.66
C LEU A 125 7.64 -12.96 -10.37
N ASP A 126 8.26 -14.13 -10.41
CA ASP A 126 8.99 -14.70 -9.27
C ASP A 126 10.12 -13.77 -8.83
N ALA A 127 10.89 -13.22 -9.78
CA ALA A 127 11.97 -12.29 -9.47
C ALA A 127 11.46 -10.98 -8.86
N LEU A 128 10.35 -10.43 -9.34
CA LEU A 128 9.71 -9.24 -8.75
C LEU A 128 9.25 -9.52 -7.31
N ASN A 129 8.51 -10.61 -7.11
CA ASN A 129 7.97 -10.99 -5.80
C ASN A 129 9.08 -11.33 -4.79
N ALA A 130 10.19 -11.92 -5.26
CA ALA A 130 11.35 -12.23 -4.42
C ALA A 130 12.16 -10.98 -4.01
N ARG A 131 12.18 -9.93 -4.84
CA ARG A 131 12.96 -8.71 -4.58
C ARG A 131 12.17 -7.65 -3.82
N TYR A 132 10.87 -7.54 -4.08
CA TYR A 132 10.03 -6.48 -3.52
C TYR A 132 8.93 -7.08 -2.66
N ARG A 133 8.88 -6.71 -1.38
CA ARG A 133 7.77 -7.02 -0.49
C ARG A 133 6.79 -5.85 -0.47
N CYS A 134 5.54 -6.07 -0.88
CA CYS A 134 4.49 -5.09 -0.70
C CYS A 134 3.87 -5.22 0.70
N PHE A 135 3.59 -4.10 1.34
CA PHE A 135 3.06 -4.04 2.71
C PHE A 135 1.80 -3.17 2.84
N GLY A 136 1.28 -2.68 1.72
CA GLY A 136 0.06 -1.89 1.69
C GLY A 136 -0.06 -1.09 0.40
N TRP A 137 -1.17 -0.37 0.27
CA TRP A 137 -1.45 0.51 -0.85
C TRP A 137 -2.24 1.73 -0.39
N TYR A 138 -2.26 2.76 -1.23
CA TYR A 138 -3.15 3.89 -1.08
C TYR A 138 -3.72 4.27 -2.44
N ARG A 139 -4.91 4.87 -2.42
CA ARG A 139 -5.64 5.31 -3.60
C ARG A 139 -5.68 6.83 -3.63
N THR A 140 -5.59 7.40 -4.83
CA THR A 140 -5.68 8.84 -5.06
C THR A 140 -6.80 9.19 -6.04
N ASP A 141 -7.55 8.20 -6.49
CA ASP A 141 -8.70 8.32 -7.37
C ASP A 141 -10.01 8.09 -6.62
N THR A 142 -11.14 8.09 -7.35
CA THR A 142 -12.48 8.07 -6.76
C THR A 142 -13.30 6.80 -6.95
N VAL A 143 -12.78 5.78 -7.64
CA VAL A 143 -13.58 4.60 -8.01
C VAL A 143 -12.73 3.32 -8.09
N ALA A 144 -11.65 3.25 -7.29
CA ALA A 144 -10.73 2.11 -7.27
C ALA A 144 -10.26 1.68 -8.68
N GLU A 145 -9.84 2.63 -9.52
CA GLU A 145 -9.31 2.40 -10.87
C GLU A 145 -7.77 2.31 -10.86
N SER A 146 -7.14 2.86 -9.82
CA SER A 146 -5.71 2.95 -9.63
C SER A 146 -5.32 2.82 -8.15
N ALA A 147 -4.06 2.49 -7.92
CA ALA A 147 -3.48 2.46 -6.58
C ALA A 147 -1.97 2.66 -6.64
N TRP A 148 -1.42 3.21 -5.57
CA TRP A 148 0.00 3.22 -5.30
C TRP A 148 0.32 2.10 -4.31
N TYR A 149 1.20 1.19 -4.70
CA TYR A 149 1.63 0.06 -3.87
C TYR A 149 2.92 0.36 -3.16
N LEU A 150 2.88 0.33 -1.85
CA LEU A 150 4.03 0.55 -0.99
C LEU A 150 4.83 -0.74 -0.89
N TYR A 151 6.14 -0.66 -1.12
CA TYR A 151 7.02 -1.83 -1.09
C TYR A 151 8.36 -1.54 -0.41
N ALA A 152 8.95 -2.61 0.13
CA ALA A 152 10.32 -2.67 0.60
C ALA A 152 11.15 -3.51 -0.38
N ASP A 153 12.33 -3.03 -0.76
CA ASP A 153 13.28 -3.80 -1.57
C ASP A 153 14.17 -4.71 -0.70
N GLU A 154 15.05 -5.45 -1.36
CA GLU A 154 15.99 -6.39 -0.73
C GLU A 154 17.05 -5.72 0.15
N ASP A 155 17.33 -4.43 -0.07
CA ASP A 155 18.27 -3.61 0.70
C ASP A 155 17.59 -2.92 1.90
N GLY A 156 16.29 -3.16 2.12
CA GLY A 156 15.51 -2.55 3.19
C GLY A 156 15.13 -1.09 2.93
N ARG A 157 15.16 -0.64 1.67
CA ARG A 157 14.67 0.68 1.25
C ARG A 157 13.22 0.57 0.80
N PHE A 158 12.53 1.70 0.85
CA PHE A 158 11.10 1.78 0.58
C PHE A 158 10.81 2.62 -0.68
N GLY A 159 9.69 2.31 -1.31
CA GLY A 159 9.17 3.04 -2.45
C GLY A 159 7.68 2.77 -2.68
N ALA A 160 7.14 3.40 -3.72
CA ALA A 160 5.77 3.20 -4.16
C ALA A 160 5.72 3.00 -5.68
N LEU A 161 4.92 2.04 -6.15
CA LEU A 161 4.66 1.81 -7.57
C LEU A 161 3.22 2.23 -7.87
N TYR A 162 3.02 3.09 -8.87
CA TYR A 162 1.67 3.41 -9.35
C TYR A 162 1.19 2.34 -10.32
N TYR A 163 -0.07 1.92 -10.14
CA TYR A 163 -0.77 1.07 -11.08
C TYR A 163 -2.12 1.69 -11.40
N ASP A 164 -2.45 1.68 -12.68
CA ASP A 164 -3.71 2.15 -13.24
C ASP A 164 -4.22 1.05 -14.18
N GLN A 165 -5.47 0.62 -13.99
CA GLN A 165 -6.04 -0.46 -14.80
C GLN A 165 -6.18 -0.08 -16.28
N ASP A 166 -6.29 1.21 -16.59
CA ASP A 166 -6.43 1.71 -17.95
C ASP A 166 -5.08 2.02 -18.61
N ASP A 167 -4.00 2.20 -17.83
CA ASP A 167 -2.61 2.36 -18.32
C ASP A 167 -1.64 1.31 -17.75
N PHE A 168 -1.94 0.04 -18.02
CA PHE A 168 -0.99 -1.03 -17.70
C PHE A 168 0.35 -0.91 -18.46
N GLY A 169 0.37 -0.23 -19.61
CA GLY A 169 1.57 -0.06 -20.43
C GLY A 169 2.69 0.68 -19.70
N GLY A 170 2.35 1.69 -18.90
CA GLY A 170 3.26 2.38 -17.98
C GLY A 170 3.85 1.45 -16.92
N VAL A 171 2.97 0.81 -16.15
CA VAL A 171 3.35 -0.08 -15.04
C VAL A 171 4.25 -1.21 -15.51
N ARG A 172 3.95 -1.82 -16.66
CA ARG A 172 4.75 -2.90 -17.22
C ARG A 172 6.20 -2.47 -17.48
N ARG A 173 6.41 -1.25 -17.97
CA ARG A 173 7.78 -0.72 -18.18
C ARG A 173 8.51 -0.51 -16.86
N GLU A 174 7.82 0.03 -15.87
CA GLU A 174 8.40 0.27 -14.54
C GLU A 174 8.77 -1.03 -13.84
N LEU A 175 7.87 -2.02 -13.80
CA LEU A 175 8.15 -3.35 -13.24
C LEU A 175 9.36 -4.02 -13.93
N ARG A 176 9.49 -3.91 -15.25
CA ARG A 176 10.68 -4.44 -15.94
C ARG A 176 11.95 -3.66 -15.61
N ALA A 177 11.87 -2.35 -15.40
CA ALA A 177 13.01 -1.57 -14.93
C ALA A 177 13.43 -1.98 -13.51
N MET A 178 12.46 -2.30 -12.64
CA MET A 178 12.70 -2.81 -11.28
C MET A 178 13.42 -4.16 -11.25
N LEU A 179 13.32 -4.98 -12.31
CA LEU A 179 14.14 -6.19 -12.45
C LEU A 179 15.64 -5.88 -12.66
N ALA A 180 15.96 -4.73 -13.25
CA ALA A 180 17.34 -4.31 -13.46
C ALA A 180 17.93 -3.60 -12.24
N ALA A 181 17.18 -2.64 -11.67
CA ALA A 181 17.63 -1.86 -10.52
C ALA A 181 16.44 -1.40 -9.66
N SER A 182 16.61 -1.44 -8.34
CA SER A 182 15.60 -0.91 -7.41
C SER A 182 15.52 0.62 -7.50
N PRO A 183 14.31 1.19 -7.71
CA PRO A 183 14.10 2.62 -7.60
C PRO A 183 13.85 3.08 -6.15
N ALA A 184 13.80 2.15 -5.19
CA ALA A 184 13.58 2.49 -3.79
C ALA A 184 14.73 3.32 -3.21
N ARG A 185 14.35 4.40 -2.54
CA ARG A 185 15.29 5.39 -1.99
C ARG A 185 14.86 5.96 -0.64
N GLN A 186 13.69 5.58 -0.17
CA GLN A 186 13.05 6.17 0.99
C GLN A 186 13.27 5.29 2.23
N THR A 187 13.18 5.92 3.39
CA THR A 187 12.86 5.22 4.64
C THR A 187 11.38 4.86 4.69
N LEU A 188 10.99 3.96 5.60
CA LEU A 188 9.58 3.58 5.76
C LEU A 188 8.71 4.79 6.13
N GLU A 189 9.15 5.60 7.10
CA GLU A 189 8.37 6.77 7.55
C GLU A 189 8.17 7.78 6.43
N GLU A 190 9.16 7.96 5.54
CA GLU A 190 9.01 8.83 4.36
C GLU A 190 7.97 8.30 3.37
N ALA A 191 8.05 7.01 3.03
CA ALA A 191 7.09 6.38 2.11
C ALA A 191 5.65 6.43 2.66
N LEU A 192 5.47 6.17 3.95
CA LEU A 192 4.17 6.24 4.63
C LEU A 192 3.63 7.67 4.69
N CYS A 193 4.46 8.65 5.10
CA CYS A 193 4.04 10.06 5.14
C CYS A 193 3.66 10.56 3.75
N GLU A 194 4.44 10.20 2.73
CA GLU A 194 4.13 10.58 1.35
C GLU A 194 2.80 9.97 0.87
N GLY A 195 2.55 8.69 1.16
CA GLY A 195 1.29 8.04 0.81
C GLY A 195 0.08 8.70 1.46
N VAL A 196 0.15 8.97 2.77
CA VAL A 196 -0.92 9.67 3.51
C VAL A 196 -1.15 11.09 2.96
N GLU A 197 -0.08 11.85 2.70
CA GLU A 197 -0.20 13.21 2.16
C GLU A 197 -0.74 13.24 0.73
N ARG A 198 -0.40 12.26 -0.11
CA ARG A 198 -0.95 12.14 -1.47
C ARG A 198 -2.45 11.79 -1.44
N ALA A 199 -2.85 10.82 -0.62
CA ALA A 199 -4.26 10.50 -0.41
C ALA A 199 -5.04 11.73 0.11
N ARG A 200 -4.47 12.46 1.07
CA ARG A 200 -5.05 13.70 1.60
C ARG A 200 -5.21 14.79 0.53
N ARG A 201 -4.18 15.03 -0.30
CA ARG A 201 -4.26 16.02 -1.38
C ARG A 201 -5.33 15.68 -2.39
N ALA A 202 -5.37 14.41 -2.83
CA ALA A 202 -6.38 13.96 -3.75
C ALA A 202 -7.81 14.13 -3.18
N MET A 203 -7.99 13.84 -1.89
CA MET A 203 -9.23 14.11 -1.16
C MET A 203 -9.62 15.60 -1.20
N VAL A 204 -8.67 16.52 -1.01
CA VAL A 204 -8.92 17.98 -1.07
C VAL A 204 -9.26 18.43 -2.50
N GLU A 205 -8.43 18.02 -3.46
CA GLU A 205 -8.57 18.37 -4.88
C GLU A 205 -9.95 17.94 -5.40
N TRP A 206 -10.42 16.76 -5.04
CA TRP A 206 -11.71 16.25 -5.48
C TRP A 206 -12.90 16.98 -4.84
N ASN A 207 -12.80 17.37 -3.57
CA ASN A 207 -13.88 18.08 -2.88
C ASN A 207 -13.90 19.60 -3.15
N GLY A 208 -13.00 20.12 -3.98
CA GLY A 208 -13.05 21.51 -4.46
C GLY A 208 -12.43 22.57 -3.56
N ASP A 209 -11.72 22.16 -2.50
CA ASP A 209 -10.97 23.08 -1.60
C ASP A 209 -9.56 23.40 -2.13
N GLY A 210 -9.27 23.06 -3.39
CA GLY A 210 -7.97 23.26 -4.04
C GLY A 210 -7.65 24.69 -4.49
N ASP A 211 -8.59 25.63 -4.36
CA ASP A 211 -8.50 27.00 -4.93
C ASP A 211 -8.58 28.15 -3.89
N GLU A 212 -8.33 27.90 -2.61
CA GLU A 212 -8.27 28.98 -1.59
C GLU A 212 -6.89 29.09 -0.92
N ASP A 213 -5.80 29.35 -1.67
CA ASP A 213 -4.64 30.08 -1.12
C ASP A 213 -3.56 30.56 -2.13
N ASP A 214 -3.91 30.88 -3.38
CA ASP A 214 -2.96 31.51 -4.33
C ASP A 214 -3.42 32.89 -4.83
N SER A 215 -4.28 33.56 -4.06
CA SER A 215 -4.63 34.96 -4.31
C SER A 215 -4.64 35.79 -3.01
N ALA A 216 -3.45 36.09 -2.51
CA ALA A 216 -3.24 37.21 -1.59
C ALA A 216 -1.88 37.89 -1.84
N VAL A 217 -1.92 38.82 -2.81
CA VAL A 217 -1.13 40.08 -2.98
C VAL A 217 0.40 40.02 -2.88
#